data_AF-A0A537FX53-F1
#
_entry.id   AF-A0A537FX53-F1
#
_cell.length_a   1.000
_cell.length_b   1.000
_cell.length_c   1.000
_cell.angle_alpha   90.00
_cell.angle_beta   90.00
_cell.angle_gamma   90.00
#
_symmetry.space_group_name_H-M   'P 1'
#
loop_
_entity.id
_entity.type
_entity.pdbx_description
1 polymer ?
#
loop_
_entity_poly.entity_id
_entity_poly.type
_entity_poly.pdbx_seq_one_letter_code
_entity_poly.pdbx_strand_id
1 'polypeptide(L)' 'MSSRTPRCSCGGELVIVGDIRAPDGWRTGFKLQCKNCNAHWTYSGGFYHRETDTSKLEVSPTNPNKS' A
#
# COMPACT_ATOMS: atom_id res chain seq x y z
N MET A 1 -13.18 12.48 -23.11
CA MET A 1 -12.45 12.68 -21.84
C MET A 1 -11.90 11.34 -21.40
N SER A 2 -10.59 11.08 -21.56
CA SER A 2 -9.99 9.88 -20.98
C SER A 2 -9.78 10.11 -19.49
N SER A 3 -10.63 9.54 -18.65
CA SER A 3 -10.32 9.39 -17.23
C SER A 3 -9.06 8.52 -17.16
N ARG A 4 -7.90 9.12 -16.84
CA ARG A 4 -6.65 8.39 -16.56
C ARG A 4 -6.82 7.69 -15.22
N THR A 5 -7.66 6.68 -15.20
CA THR A 5 -7.83 5.83 -14.04
C THR A 5 -6.55 5.03 -13.86
N PRO A 6 -5.87 5.12 -12.71
CA PRO A 6 -4.65 4.37 -12.48
C PRO A 6 -4.93 2.87 -12.59
N ARG A 7 -4.05 2.16 -13.29
CA ARG A 7 -4.18 0.72 -13.49
C ARG A 7 -3.11 -0.03 -12.73
N CYS A 8 -3.50 -1.19 -12.21
CA CYS A 8 -2.59 -2.18 -11.67
C CYS A 8 -1.81 -2.83 -12.81
N SER A 9 -0.66 -3.43 -12.48
CA SER A 9 0.16 -4.21 -13.41
C SER A 9 -0.60 -5.38 -14.09
N CYS A 10 -1.68 -5.88 -13.47
CA CYS A 10 -2.56 -6.89 -14.08
C CYS A 10 -3.59 -6.31 -15.08
N GLY A 11 -3.51 -5.01 -15.38
CA GLY A 11 -4.45 -4.30 -16.26
C GLY A 11 -5.76 -3.86 -15.59
N GLY A 12 -6.02 -4.27 -14.35
CA GLY A 12 -7.22 -3.89 -13.60
C GLY A 12 -7.19 -2.46 -13.07
N GLU A 13 -8.37 -1.88 -12.85
CA GLU A 13 -8.54 -0.54 -12.26
C GLU A 13 -8.14 -0.53 -10.78
N LEU A 14 -7.41 0.51 -10.36
CA LEU A 14 -7.12 0.82 -8.96
C LEU A 14 -8.18 1.78 -8.42
N VAL A 15 -8.81 1.42 -7.31
CA VAL A 15 -9.78 2.26 -6.60
C VAL A 15 -9.32 2.61 -5.20
N ILE A 16 -9.68 3.80 -4.73
CA ILE A 16 -9.41 4.24 -3.36
C ILE A 16 -10.29 3.43 -2.40
N VAL A 17 -9.63 2.78 -1.44
CA VAL A 17 -10.28 1.99 -0.38
C VAL A 17 -10.01 2.57 1.01
N GLY A 18 -9.15 3.58 1.12
CA GLY A 18 -8.94 4.30 2.37
C GLY A 18 -7.94 5.44 2.25
N ASP A 19 -7.78 6.17 3.35
CA ASP A 19 -6.79 7.24 3.49
C ASP A 19 -5.55 6.74 4.25
N ILE A 20 -4.42 7.39 4.00
CA ILE A 20 -3.22 7.32 4.84
C ILE A 20 -3.13 8.65 5.57
N ARG A 21 -3.03 8.59 6.90
CA ARG A 21 -2.92 9.78 7.75
C ARG A 21 -1.61 9.72 8.52
N ALA A 22 -0.94 10.86 8.59
CA ALA A 22 0.18 11.05 9.50
C ALA A 22 -0.33 11.10 10.97
N PRO A 23 0.59 10.99 11.96
CA PRO A 23 0.21 10.99 13.38
C PRO A 23 -0.51 12.27 13.83
N ASP A 24 -0.29 13.37 13.11
CA ASP A 24 -0.95 14.68 13.29
C ASP A 24 -2.36 14.74 12.67
N GLY A 25 -2.83 13.66 12.04
CA GLY A 25 -4.14 13.54 11.43
C GLY A 25 -4.21 14.02 9.97
N TRP A 26 -3.14 14.61 9.42
CA TRP A 26 -3.14 15.09 8.04
C TRP A 26 -3.09 13.93 7.05
N ARG A 27 -3.88 14.02 5.98
CA ARG A 27 -3.88 13.02 4.91
C ARG A 27 -2.62 13.15 4.07
N THR A 28 -1.79 12.11 4.07
CA THR A 28 -0.54 12.02 3.31
C THR A 28 -0.65 11.17 2.06
N GLY A 29 -1.74 10.42 1.91
CA GLY A 29 -1.97 9.57 0.75
C GLY A 29 -3.28 8.78 0.79
N PHE A 30 -3.40 7.83 -0.13
CA PHE A 30 -4.55 6.94 -0.28
C PHE A 30 -4.10 5.47 -0.32
N LYS A 31 -4.89 4.61 0.30
CA LYS A 31 -4.86 3.16 0.09
C LYS A 31 -5.71 2.84 -1.12
N LEU A 32 -5.16 2.01 -2.00
CA LEU A 32 -5.75 1.62 -3.27
C LEU A 32 -5.86 0.10 -3.34
N GLN A 33 -6.90 -0.40 -4.00
CA GLN A 33 -7.06 -1.82 -4.27
C GLN A 33 -7.38 -2.04 -5.75
N CYS A 34 -6.75 -3.06 -6.35
CA CYS A 34 -7.08 -3.44 -7.70
C CYS A 34 -8.37 -4.27 -7.73
N LYS A 35 -9.35 -3.85 -8.54
CA LYS A 35 -10.62 -4.59 -8.75
C LYS A 35 -10.44 -5.99 -9.34
N ASN A 36 -9.34 -6.23 -10.06
CA ASN A 36 -9.13 -7.49 -10.80
C ASN A 36 -8.35 -8.52 -9.98
N CYS A 37 -7.19 -8.13 -9.42
CA CYS A 37 -6.30 -9.06 -8.71
C CYS A 37 -6.26 -8.86 -7.19
N ASN A 38 -7.07 -7.93 -6.65
CA ASN A 38 -7.09 -7.57 -5.23
C ASN A 38 -5.74 -7.11 -4.65
N ALA A 39 -4.74 -6.81 -5.50
CA ALA A 39 -3.47 -6.28 -5.05
C ALA A 39 -3.68 -4.92 -4.37
N HIS A 40 -3.02 -4.73 -3.23
CA HIS A 40 -3.03 -3.48 -2.50
C HIS A 40 -1.91 -2.58 -2.99
N TRP A 41 -2.23 -1.29 -3.04
CA TRP A 41 -1.36 -0.23 -3.51
C TRP A 41 -1.52 0.98 -2.60
N THR A 42 -0.52 1.84 -2.62
CA THR A 42 -0.46 3.06 -1.84
C THR A 42 -0.17 4.20 -2.81
N TYR A 43 -0.91 5.30 -2.72
CA TYR A 43 -0.56 6.55 -3.40
C TYR A 43 -0.18 7.61 -2.39
N SER A 44 1.08 8.04 -2.40
CA SER A 44 1.61 9.07 -1.51
C SER A 44 2.71 9.85 -2.21
N GLY A 45 2.83 11.14 -1.92
CA GLY A 45 3.88 12.00 -2.50
C GLY A 45 3.89 12.09 -4.03
N GLY A 46 2.79 11.74 -4.70
CA GLY A 46 2.70 11.72 -6.17
C GLY A 46 3.02 10.37 -6.83
N PHE A 47 3.36 9.34 -6.06
CA PHE A 47 3.82 8.03 -6.56
C PHE A 47 2.90 6.89 -6.12
N TYR A 48 2.85 5.84 -6.94
CA TYR A 48 2.13 4.61 -6.65
C TYR A 48 3.12 3.54 -6.20
N HIS A 49 2.90 2.97 -5.01
CA HIS A 49 3.69 1.90 -4.44
C HIS A 49 2.81 0.65 -4.34
N ARG A 50 3.29 -0.50 -4.85
CA ARG A 50 2.60 -1.76 -4.64
C ARG A 50 2.93 -2.27 -3.25
N GLU A 51 1.91 -2.60 -2.47
CA GLU A 51 2.11 -3.27 -1.19
C GLU A 51 2.41 -4.75 -1.50
N THR A 52 3.69 -5.11 -1.45
CA THR A 52 4.10 -6.51 -1.37
C THR A 52 3.87 -6.93 0.07
N ASP A 53 2.92 -7.84 0.28
CA ASP A 53 2.54 -8.43 1.57
C ASP A 53 3.76 -8.57 2.51
N THR A 54 4.00 -7.56 3.35
CA THR A 54 5.11 -7.52 4.31
C THR A 54 4.66 -8.01 5.68
N SER A 55 3.52 -8.69 5.77
CA SER A 55 3.06 -9.37 6.99
C SER A 55 3.93 -10.58 7.39
N LYS A 56 5.18 -10.65 6.92
CA LYS A 56 6.13 -11.72 7.26
C LYS A 56 7.58 -11.26 7.43
N LEU A 57 7.81 -10.06 7.96
CA LEU A 57 9.16 -9.64 8.36
C LEU A 57 9.22 -8.96 9.75
N GLU A 58 8.40 -9.38 10.71
CA GLU A 58 8.65 -9.06 12.12
C GLU A 58 8.28 -10.24 13.03
N VAL A 59 9.16 -11.24 13.10
CA VAL A 59 9.67 -11.78 14.38
C VAL A 59 11.07 -12.32 14.11
N SER A 60 12.10 -11.49 14.25
CA SER A 60 13.41 -12.02 14.63
C SER A 60 13.35 -12.24 16.14
N PRO A 61 13.32 -13.48 16.67
CA PRO A 61 13.50 -13.66 18.10
C PRO A 61 14.90 -13.15 18.46
N THR A 62 14.97 -12.04 19.18
CA THR A 62 16.19 -11.57 19.82
C THR A 62 16.67 -12.69 20.74
N ASN A 63 17.76 -13.34 20.38
CA ASN A 63 18.38 -14.42 21.12
C ASN A 63 18.84 -13.90 22.50
N PRO A 64 18.22 -14.29 23.64
CA PRO A 64 18.69 -13.87 24.94
C PRO A 64 19.74 -14.87 25.44
N ASN A 65 20.89 -14.35 25.86
CA ASN A 65 21.96 -15.05 26.58
C ASN A 65 22.86 -16.01 25.79
N LYS A 66 23.90 -15.41 25.22
CA LYS A 66 25.26 -15.92 25.37
C LYS A 66 25.80 -15.47 26.74
N SER A 67 26.03 -16.40 27.66
CA SER A 67 26.93 -16.26 28.83
C SER A 67 27.44 -17.64 29.21
#